data_AF-A0A9P0ACG3-F1
#
_entry.id   AF-A0A9P0ACG3-F1
#
_cell.length_a   1.000
_cell.length_b   1.000
_cell.length_c   1.000
_cell.angle_alpha   90.00
_cell.angle_beta   90.00
_cell.angle_gamma   90.00
#
_symmetry.space_group_name_H-M   'P 1'
#
loop_
_entity.id
_entity.type
_entity.pdbx_description
1 polymer ?
#
loop_
_entity_poly.entity_id
_entity_poly.type
_entity_poly.pdbx_seq_one_letter_code
_entity_poly.pdbx_strand_id
1 'polypeptide(L)'
;MKHGGWAVERSEGGPPSHLTLPYMSRGDFNVIVVDWNSLGAFPWYSHAVSNTRLVAAKIAHLLQFLHLTTSITLDRVHVIGFSLGAEIAGYVGKSLSLGKLYRITGLDPAFPLYYFQGARGRLAASDASFVDVIHTDGAVFGFPTPMGHADFYPNGGIPPQPGCAKMSSKRQLAIFHFNIRPSVVACSHNRAWRYYAESVRNPYGFRAIKCTEVSFVKGLCISEIGFDGTGTGTARSAPAVMGFAANPNLRGQFYLQTNGQEPFAQYPPVPEPVAYEDYNSEELEDVENIL
;
A
#
# COMPACT_ATOMS: atom_id res chain seq x y z
N MET A 1 -11.27 -17.13 -22.59
CA MET A 1 -12.37 -16.15 -22.80
C MET A 1 -11.88 -14.80 -22.27
N LYS A 2 -11.84 -13.79 -23.14
CA LYS A 2 -11.35 -12.44 -22.86
C LYS A 2 -12.55 -11.55 -22.48
N HIS A 3 -12.74 -11.13 -21.23
CA HIS A 3 -13.67 -10.04 -20.88
C HIS A 3 -13.39 -9.50 -19.46
N GLY A 4 -13.26 -8.16 -19.33
CA GLY A 4 -13.39 -7.47 -18.04
C GLY A 4 -12.55 -6.20 -17.90
N GLY A 5 -12.90 -5.13 -18.61
CA GLY A 5 -12.42 -3.78 -18.33
C GLY A 5 -13.59 -2.89 -17.94
N TRP A 6 -13.53 -2.29 -16.74
CA TRP A 6 -14.41 -1.19 -16.35
C TRP A 6 -13.59 -0.20 -15.51
N ALA A 7 -13.30 0.97 -16.07
CA ALA A 7 -12.85 2.14 -15.34
C ALA A 7 -14.07 3.04 -15.09
N VAL A 8 -14.30 3.42 -13.83
CA VAL A 8 -15.13 4.58 -13.51
C VAL A 8 -14.16 5.68 -13.10
N GLU A 9 -13.80 6.51 -14.08
CA GLU A 9 -12.97 7.69 -13.89
C GLU A 9 -13.88 8.90 -13.62
N ARG A 10 -13.73 9.51 -12.43
CA ARG A 10 -13.80 10.96 -12.25
C ARG A 10 -13.26 11.38 -10.89
N SER A 11 -11.94 11.52 -10.83
CA SER A 11 -11.27 12.57 -10.06
C SER A 11 -9.90 12.78 -10.70
N GLU A 12 -9.76 13.80 -11.56
CA GLU A 12 -8.45 14.13 -12.11
C GLU A 12 -7.51 14.52 -10.96
N GLY A 13 -6.37 13.82 -10.83
CA GLY A 13 -5.30 14.13 -9.88
C GLY A 13 -5.42 13.54 -8.47
N GLY A 14 -6.42 12.71 -8.19
CA GLY A 14 -6.62 12.03 -6.89
C GLY A 14 -6.01 10.61 -6.82
N PRO A 15 -5.84 10.02 -5.61
CA PRO A 15 -5.28 8.68 -5.44
C PRO A 15 -5.87 7.58 -6.36
N PRO A 16 -7.19 7.53 -6.62
CA PRO A 16 -7.75 6.53 -7.52
C PRO A 16 -7.19 6.61 -8.95
N SER A 17 -7.07 7.83 -9.53
CA SER A 17 -6.52 8.02 -10.88
C SER A 17 -5.05 7.58 -10.98
N HIS A 18 -4.30 7.73 -9.90
CA HIS A 18 -2.91 7.34 -9.82
C HIS A 18 -2.69 5.83 -9.58
N LEU A 19 -3.73 5.08 -9.22
CA LEU A 19 -3.65 3.62 -9.03
C LEU A 19 -4.25 2.85 -10.21
N THR A 20 -5.32 3.34 -10.83
CA THR A 20 -5.99 2.62 -11.93
C THR A 20 -5.05 2.38 -13.12
N LEU A 21 -4.35 3.43 -13.58
CA LEU A 21 -3.46 3.32 -14.75
C LEU A 21 -2.28 2.35 -14.51
N PRO A 22 -1.53 2.42 -13.38
CA PRO A 22 -0.52 1.42 -13.08
C PRO A 22 -1.03 -0.01 -13.06
N TYR A 23 -2.19 -0.28 -12.45
CA TYR A 23 -2.76 -1.63 -12.43
C TYR A 23 -3.09 -2.12 -13.84
N MET A 24 -3.73 -1.27 -14.65
CA MET A 24 -4.07 -1.60 -16.05
C MET A 24 -2.84 -1.87 -16.92
N SER A 25 -1.69 -1.26 -16.60
CA SER A 25 -0.45 -1.49 -17.35
C SER A 25 0.26 -2.81 -17.07
N ARG A 26 -0.11 -3.54 -16.00
CA ARG A 26 0.62 -4.76 -15.57
C ARG A 26 -0.09 -6.07 -15.83
N GLY A 27 -1.39 -6.03 -16.08
CA GLY A 27 -2.15 -7.23 -16.37
C GLY A 27 -3.65 -7.01 -16.28
N ASP A 28 -4.36 -8.12 -16.38
CA ASP A 28 -5.81 -8.15 -16.40
C ASP A 28 -6.39 -8.05 -14.98
N PHE A 29 -6.59 -6.81 -14.51
CA PHE A 29 -7.25 -6.50 -13.25
C PHE A 29 -8.64 -5.90 -13.46
N ASN A 30 -9.60 -6.33 -12.64
CA ASN A 30 -10.85 -5.59 -12.44
C ASN A 30 -10.61 -4.52 -11.36
N VAL A 31 -10.62 -3.24 -11.73
CA VAL A 31 -10.38 -2.13 -10.79
C VAL A 31 -11.71 -1.42 -10.50
N ILE A 32 -12.20 -1.54 -9.26
CA ILE A 32 -13.42 -0.86 -8.80
C ILE A 32 -13.02 0.34 -7.94
N VAL A 33 -13.31 1.54 -8.43
CA VAL A 33 -13.15 2.78 -7.65
C VAL A 33 -14.41 3.04 -6.86
N VAL A 34 -14.29 3.11 -5.53
CA VAL A 34 -15.41 3.45 -4.64
C VAL A 34 -15.37 4.94 -4.33
N ASP A 35 -16.20 5.70 -5.02
CA ASP A 35 -16.46 7.10 -4.68
C ASP A 35 -17.52 7.19 -3.59
N TRP A 36 -17.12 7.74 -2.44
CA TRP A 36 -17.99 8.01 -1.30
C TRP A 36 -17.86 9.48 -0.84
N ASN A 37 -17.42 10.38 -1.72
CA ASN A 37 -17.11 11.78 -1.40
C ASN A 37 -18.31 12.52 -0.77
N SER A 38 -19.54 12.23 -1.20
CA SER A 38 -20.77 12.78 -0.60
C SER A 38 -20.94 12.45 0.89
N LEU A 39 -20.32 11.37 1.36
CA LEU A 39 -20.34 10.91 2.75
C LEU A 39 -19.05 11.24 3.52
N GLY A 40 -17.97 11.59 2.82
CA GLY A 40 -16.69 12.04 3.41
C GLY A 40 -16.73 13.44 4.02
N ALA A 41 -17.90 14.11 3.92
CA ALA A 41 -18.29 15.41 4.46
C ALA A 41 -17.20 16.19 5.21
N PHE A 42 -16.46 17.03 4.47
CA PHE A 42 -15.71 18.14 5.06
C PHE A 42 -16.68 19.32 5.32
N PRO A 43 -16.60 20.05 6.44
CA PRO A 43 -15.61 19.97 7.53
C PRO A 43 -15.95 18.98 8.66
N TRP A 44 -17.02 18.21 8.53
CA TRP A 44 -17.58 17.37 9.58
C TRP A 44 -16.88 16.00 9.72
N TYR A 45 -15.62 16.00 10.15
CA TYR A 45 -14.80 14.78 10.27
C TYR A 45 -15.46 13.67 11.11
N SER A 46 -16.12 14.00 12.22
CA SER A 46 -16.84 13.00 13.05
C SER A 46 -17.97 12.29 12.30
N HIS A 47 -18.66 13.00 11.40
CA HIS A 47 -19.68 12.42 10.53
C HIS A 47 -19.04 11.51 9.48
N ALA A 48 -17.94 11.95 8.85
CA ALA A 48 -17.18 11.12 7.92
C ALA A 48 -16.69 9.81 8.56
N VAL A 49 -16.18 9.87 9.79
CA VAL A 49 -15.80 8.68 10.60
C VAL A 49 -17.00 7.78 10.87
N SER A 50 -18.16 8.36 11.20
CA SER A 50 -19.38 7.57 11.45
C SER A 50 -19.88 6.88 10.18
N ASN A 51 -19.75 7.55 9.03
CA ASN A 51 -20.17 7.04 7.72
C ASN A 51 -19.29 5.90 7.20
N THR A 52 -18.07 5.70 7.70
CA THR A 52 -17.19 4.64 7.19
C THR A 52 -17.80 3.25 7.33
N ARG A 53 -18.55 3.00 8.41
CA ARG A 53 -19.25 1.72 8.63
C ARG A 53 -20.38 1.50 7.62
N LEU A 54 -21.11 2.56 7.28
CA LEU A 54 -22.18 2.51 6.28
C LEU A 54 -21.61 2.18 4.90
N VAL A 55 -20.55 2.88 4.49
CA VAL A 55 -19.86 2.66 3.22
C VAL A 55 -19.32 1.23 3.15
N ALA A 56 -18.65 0.77 4.21
CA ALA A 56 -18.12 -0.58 4.28
C ALA A 56 -19.19 -1.66 4.15
N ALA A 57 -20.35 -1.50 4.78
CA ALA A 57 -21.46 -2.43 4.66
C ALA A 57 -21.98 -2.54 3.20
N LYS A 58 -22.01 -1.42 2.46
CA LYS A 58 -22.40 -1.42 1.04
C LYS A 58 -21.36 -2.11 0.16
N ILE A 59 -20.08 -1.85 0.40
CA ILE A 59 -18.99 -2.54 -0.33
C ILE A 59 -19.02 -4.05 -0.03
N ALA A 60 -19.15 -4.45 1.24
CA ALA A 60 -19.23 -5.86 1.62
C ALA A 60 -20.44 -6.57 0.99
N HIS A 61 -21.58 -5.90 0.89
CA HIS A 61 -22.75 -6.44 0.19
C HIS A 61 -22.47 -6.62 -1.32
N LEU A 62 -21.83 -5.64 -1.97
CA LEU A 62 -21.41 -5.77 -3.38
C LEU A 62 -20.45 -6.95 -3.58
N LEU A 63 -19.43 -7.09 -2.74
CA LEU A 63 -18.45 -8.18 -2.86
C LEU A 63 -19.08 -9.55 -2.66
N GLN A 64 -20.02 -9.68 -1.72
CA GLN A 64 -20.79 -10.92 -1.52
C GLN A 64 -21.71 -11.21 -2.71
N PHE A 65 -22.36 -10.19 -3.28
CA PHE A 65 -23.15 -10.34 -4.49
C PHE A 65 -22.29 -10.84 -5.66
N LEU A 66 -21.13 -10.23 -5.89
CA LEU A 66 -20.19 -10.68 -6.93
C LEU A 66 -19.71 -12.11 -6.68
N HIS A 67 -19.45 -12.46 -5.42
CA HIS A 67 -19.04 -13.81 -5.04
C HIS A 67 -20.09 -14.88 -5.34
N LEU A 68 -21.36 -14.56 -5.14
CA LEU A 68 -22.48 -15.49 -5.35
C LEU A 68 -22.93 -15.57 -6.81
N THR A 69 -22.72 -14.52 -7.60
CA THR A 69 -23.31 -14.40 -8.95
C THR A 69 -22.30 -14.49 -10.08
N THR A 70 -21.00 -14.46 -9.78
CA THR A 70 -19.91 -14.50 -10.77
C THR A 70 -18.83 -15.49 -10.35
N SER A 71 -17.76 -15.62 -11.15
CA SER A 71 -16.58 -16.41 -10.81
C SER A 71 -15.58 -15.69 -9.89
N ILE A 72 -15.88 -14.47 -9.43
CA ILE A 72 -14.99 -13.70 -8.55
C ILE A 72 -15.12 -14.24 -7.13
N THR A 73 -14.04 -14.78 -6.57
CA THR A 73 -14.02 -15.29 -5.19
C THR A 73 -13.36 -14.31 -4.22
N LEU A 74 -13.82 -14.25 -2.96
CA LEU A 74 -13.32 -13.28 -1.96
C LEU A 74 -11.81 -13.43 -1.69
N ASP A 75 -11.28 -14.64 -1.80
CA ASP A 75 -9.85 -14.99 -1.71
C ASP A 75 -9.03 -14.54 -2.93
N ARG A 76 -9.64 -13.83 -3.87
CA ARG A 76 -8.97 -13.12 -4.97
C ARG A 76 -9.19 -11.60 -4.92
N VAL A 77 -9.88 -11.09 -3.89
CA VAL A 77 -10.20 -9.67 -3.76
C VAL A 77 -9.15 -8.95 -2.91
N HIS A 78 -8.57 -7.90 -3.46
CA HIS A 78 -7.68 -6.97 -2.77
C HIS A 78 -8.38 -5.62 -2.58
N VAL A 79 -8.54 -5.20 -1.33
CA VAL A 79 -9.09 -3.88 -0.99
C VAL A 79 -7.95 -2.95 -0.57
N ILE A 80 -7.82 -1.80 -1.24
CA ILE A 80 -6.82 -0.78 -0.93
C ILE A 80 -7.56 0.44 -0.39
N GLY A 81 -7.16 0.93 0.77
CA GLY A 81 -7.80 2.07 1.41
C GLY A 81 -6.78 3.09 1.87
N PHE A 82 -7.04 4.37 1.61
CA PHE A 82 -6.22 5.50 2.06
C PHE A 82 -6.93 6.30 3.14
N SER A 83 -6.23 6.66 4.23
CA SER A 83 -6.80 7.48 5.32
C SER A 83 -8.06 6.82 5.91
N LEU A 84 -9.21 7.51 5.94
CA LEU A 84 -10.52 6.94 6.29
C LEU A 84 -10.90 5.73 5.41
N GLY A 85 -10.42 5.69 4.17
CA GLY A 85 -10.58 4.55 3.27
C GLY A 85 -9.90 3.27 3.78
N ALA A 86 -8.79 3.37 4.51
CA ALA A 86 -8.15 2.20 5.13
C ALA A 86 -9.03 1.60 6.22
N GLU A 87 -9.67 2.48 7.01
CA GLU A 87 -10.63 2.07 8.04
C GLU A 87 -11.90 1.48 7.42
N ILE A 88 -12.38 2.05 6.32
CA ILE A 88 -13.45 1.44 5.50
C ILE A 88 -13.04 0.03 5.07
N ALA A 89 -11.83 -0.17 4.53
CA ALA A 89 -11.35 -1.49 4.10
C ALA A 89 -11.36 -2.51 5.25
N GLY A 90 -10.93 -2.11 6.44
CA GLY A 90 -11.01 -2.95 7.65
C GLY A 90 -12.46 -3.32 8.01
N TYR A 91 -13.39 -2.37 7.94
CA TYR A 91 -14.80 -2.65 8.16
C TYR A 91 -15.43 -3.52 7.07
N VAL A 92 -14.96 -3.43 5.82
CA VAL A 92 -15.39 -4.34 4.74
C VAL A 92 -15.05 -5.77 5.11
N GLY A 93 -13.79 -6.03 5.49
CA GLY A 93 -13.34 -7.35 5.94
C GLY A 93 -14.18 -7.91 7.09
N LYS A 94 -14.49 -7.07 8.09
CA LYS A 94 -15.35 -7.44 9.23
C LYS A 94 -16.81 -7.71 8.86
N SER A 95 -17.30 -7.15 7.77
CA SER A 95 -18.70 -7.23 7.35
C SER A 95 -18.99 -8.42 6.41
N LEU A 96 -17.96 -9.17 6.01
CA LEU A 96 -18.12 -10.36 5.17
C LEU A 96 -18.50 -11.58 6.01
N SER A 97 -19.56 -12.29 5.61
CA SER A 97 -19.97 -13.55 6.23
C SER A 97 -19.63 -14.78 5.38
N LEU A 98 -19.37 -14.61 4.08
CA LEU A 98 -19.13 -15.69 3.13
C LEU A 98 -17.66 -16.11 2.99
N GLY A 99 -16.74 -15.43 3.67
CA GLY A 99 -15.31 -15.70 3.57
C GLY A 99 -14.47 -14.49 3.96
N LYS A 100 -13.16 -14.58 3.69
CA LYS A 100 -12.20 -13.51 3.93
C LYS A 100 -11.68 -12.94 2.61
N LEU A 101 -11.37 -11.65 2.62
CA LEU A 101 -10.60 -11.02 1.55
C LEU A 101 -9.21 -11.64 1.46
N TYR A 102 -8.67 -11.73 0.25
CA TYR A 102 -7.27 -12.09 0.03
C TYR A 102 -6.34 -11.13 0.76
N ARG A 103 -6.52 -9.83 0.49
CA ARG A 103 -5.59 -8.80 0.94
C ARG A 103 -6.32 -7.50 1.25
N ILE A 104 -5.92 -6.83 2.33
CA ILE A 104 -6.19 -5.41 2.53
C ILE A 104 -4.85 -4.68 2.56
N THR A 105 -4.73 -3.58 1.82
CA THR A 105 -3.63 -2.63 2.01
C THR A 105 -4.14 -1.34 2.64
N GLY A 106 -3.65 -1.02 3.84
CA GLY A 106 -3.92 0.25 4.52
C GLY A 106 -2.85 1.29 4.18
N LEU A 107 -3.24 2.35 3.49
CA LEU A 107 -2.35 3.46 3.15
C LEU A 107 -2.58 4.58 4.17
N ASP A 108 -1.65 4.70 5.11
CA ASP A 108 -1.66 5.62 6.24
C ASP A 108 -3.03 5.72 6.94
N PRO A 109 -3.48 4.65 7.61
CA PRO A 109 -4.83 4.58 8.18
C PRO A 109 -5.12 5.70 9.17
N ALA A 110 -6.32 6.27 9.10
CA ALA A 110 -6.69 7.46 9.88
C ALA A 110 -6.68 7.22 11.39
N PHE A 111 -5.86 7.96 12.12
CA PHE A 111 -5.69 7.86 13.58
C PHE A 111 -6.77 8.58 14.40
N PRO A 112 -7.14 9.84 14.10
CA PRO A 112 -8.11 10.58 14.92
C PRO A 112 -9.47 9.89 14.96
N LEU A 113 -10.02 9.77 16.17
CA LEU A 113 -11.27 9.05 16.51
C LEU A 113 -11.22 7.52 16.38
N TYR A 114 -10.16 6.91 15.82
CA TYR A 114 -10.00 5.45 15.75
C TYR A 114 -9.12 4.87 16.86
N TYR A 115 -8.18 5.65 17.39
CA TYR A 115 -7.16 5.17 18.33
C TYR A 115 -7.69 4.50 19.61
N PHE A 116 -8.91 4.84 20.04
CA PHE A 116 -9.56 4.21 21.19
C PHE A 116 -10.46 3.02 20.85
N GLN A 117 -10.69 2.72 19.57
CA GLN A 117 -11.76 1.79 19.18
C GLN A 117 -11.35 0.30 19.22
N GLY A 118 -10.06 -0.01 19.45
CA GLY A 118 -9.53 -1.37 19.46
C GLY A 118 -9.69 -2.11 18.12
N ALA A 119 -9.24 -3.36 18.03
CA ALA A 119 -9.20 -4.10 16.75
C ALA A 119 -10.57 -4.27 16.07
N ARG A 120 -11.68 -4.20 16.81
CA ARG A 120 -13.04 -4.30 16.25
C ARG A 120 -13.54 -3.00 15.61
N GLY A 121 -13.03 -1.84 16.05
CA GLY A 121 -13.50 -0.55 15.56
C GLY A 121 -12.48 0.21 14.70
N ARG A 122 -11.44 -0.47 14.22
CA ARG A 122 -10.49 0.02 13.22
C ARG A 122 -9.94 -1.11 12.36
N LEU A 123 -9.16 -0.81 11.32
CA LEU A 123 -8.38 -1.79 10.56
C LEU A 123 -7.52 -2.64 11.49
N ALA A 124 -7.52 -3.95 11.24
CA ALA A 124 -6.76 -4.94 11.99
C ALA A 124 -6.31 -6.10 11.09
N ALA A 125 -5.23 -6.78 11.48
CA ALA A 125 -4.71 -7.96 10.78
C ALA A 125 -5.77 -9.04 10.52
N SER A 126 -6.76 -9.19 11.40
CA SER A 126 -7.84 -10.20 11.28
C SER A 126 -8.79 -10.00 10.09
N ASP A 127 -8.80 -8.81 9.48
CA ASP A 127 -9.82 -8.36 8.52
C ASP A 127 -9.66 -8.99 7.12
N ALA A 128 -8.50 -9.58 6.83
CA ALA A 128 -8.23 -10.30 5.59
C ALA A 128 -7.22 -11.44 5.85
N SER A 129 -7.00 -12.29 4.86
CA SER A 129 -5.94 -13.32 4.92
C SER A 129 -4.55 -12.69 5.00
N PHE A 130 -4.37 -11.52 4.38
CA PHE A 130 -3.17 -10.69 4.51
C PHE A 130 -3.56 -9.21 4.64
N VAL A 131 -2.87 -8.49 5.52
CA VAL A 131 -3.10 -7.06 5.75
C VAL A 131 -1.74 -6.42 5.81
N ASP A 132 -1.43 -5.55 4.85
CA ASP A 132 -0.20 -4.76 4.85
C ASP A 132 -0.51 -3.28 4.98
N VAL A 133 0.31 -2.57 5.75
CA VAL A 133 0.04 -1.16 6.10
C VAL A 133 1.27 -0.32 5.80
N ILE A 134 1.09 0.84 5.20
CA ILE A 134 2.14 1.82 4.95
C ILE A 134 1.88 3.04 5.84
N HIS A 135 2.77 3.28 6.80
CA HIS A 135 2.70 4.42 7.72
C HIS A 135 3.59 5.54 7.21
N THR A 136 3.04 6.74 7.03
CA THR A 136 3.81 7.90 6.53
C THR A 136 3.60 9.16 7.36
N ASP A 137 2.50 9.23 8.12
CA ASP A 137 2.15 10.40 8.92
C ASP A 137 1.72 10.00 10.34
N GLY A 138 2.45 9.06 10.94
CA GLY A 138 2.19 8.52 12.26
C GLY A 138 2.04 9.60 13.34
N ALA A 139 1.03 9.42 14.19
CA ALA A 139 0.63 10.31 15.30
C ALA A 139 0.08 11.69 14.88
N VAL A 140 -0.15 11.91 13.58
CA VAL A 140 -0.75 13.16 13.06
C VAL A 140 -2.07 12.84 12.38
N PHE A 141 -2.05 12.41 11.11
CA PHE A 141 -3.23 11.82 10.47
C PHE A 141 -3.20 10.30 10.50
N GLY A 142 -2.02 9.69 10.45
CA GLY A 142 -1.82 8.24 10.42
C GLY A 142 -1.62 7.61 11.79
N PHE A 143 -1.93 6.33 11.93
CA PHE A 143 -1.56 5.57 13.14
C PHE A 143 -0.04 5.43 13.25
N PRO A 144 0.57 5.62 14.44
CA PRO A 144 2.00 5.37 14.63
C PRO A 144 2.31 3.90 14.96
N THR A 145 1.32 3.12 15.40
CA THR A 145 1.50 1.75 15.87
C THR A 145 1.08 0.73 14.82
N PRO A 146 1.67 -0.48 14.84
CA PRO A 146 1.32 -1.53 13.89
C PRO A 146 -0.14 -1.98 14.04
N MET A 147 -0.76 -2.34 12.92
CA MET A 147 -2.13 -2.85 12.87
C MET A 147 -2.36 -3.94 11.80
N GLY A 148 -1.39 -4.20 10.93
CA GLY A 148 -1.44 -5.23 9.91
C GLY A 148 -0.78 -6.55 10.33
N HIS A 149 -0.68 -7.43 9.35
CA HIS A 149 0.27 -8.54 9.38
C HIS A 149 1.69 -8.02 9.14
N ALA A 150 1.85 -7.11 8.17
CA ALA A 150 3.11 -6.45 7.84
C ALA A 150 2.91 -4.92 7.84
N ASP A 151 3.66 -4.21 8.69
CA ASP A 151 3.57 -2.76 8.83
C ASP A 151 4.88 -2.13 8.35
N PHE A 152 4.80 -1.29 7.33
CA PHE A 152 5.93 -0.62 6.69
C PHE A 152 6.02 0.83 7.12
N TYR A 153 7.22 1.26 7.51
CA TYR A 153 7.53 2.57 8.06
C TYR A 153 8.60 3.27 7.19
N PRO A 154 8.25 3.72 5.97
CA PRO A 154 9.14 4.53 5.15
C PRO A 154 9.60 5.77 5.92
N ASN A 155 10.91 5.94 6.01
CA ASN A 155 11.57 7.04 6.70
C ASN A 155 11.17 7.14 8.18
N GLY A 156 10.87 5.99 8.81
CA GLY A 156 10.41 5.91 10.21
C GLY A 156 8.90 6.05 10.38
N GLY A 157 8.15 6.29 9.29
CA GLY A 157 6.69 6.33 9.26
C GLY A 157 6.03 7.51 10.00
N ILE A 158 6.83 8.51 10.37
CA ILE A 158 6.39 9.76 10.99
C ILE A 158 6.68 10.95 10.06
N PRO A 159 6.01 12.10 10.25
CA PRO A 159 6.35 13.31 9.52
C PRO A 159 7.60 14.02 10.09
N PRO A 160 8.32 14.78 9.27
CA PRO A 160 8.10 14.95 7.82
C PRO A 160 8.71 13.79 7.02
N GLN A 161 7.98 13.32 6.02
CA GLN A 161 8.56 12.47 4.99
C GLN A 161 9.53 13.29 4.12
N PRO A 162 10.56 12.68 3.48
CA PRO A 162 11.45 13.36 2.56
C PRO A 162 10.68 14.15 1.49
N GLY A 163 11.10 15.39 1.23
CA GLY A 163 10.44 16.31 0.30
C GLY A 163 9.17 17.01 0.83
N CYS A 164 8.71 16.68 2.05
CA CYS A 164 7.64 17.42 2.73
C CYS A 164 8.20 18.50 3.65
N ALA A 165 7.50 19.64 3.74
CA ALA A 165 7.90 20.73 4.61
C ALA A 165 7.70 20.38 6.10
N LYS A 166 8.62 20.83 6.96
CA LYS A 166 8.46 20.72 8.43
C LYS A 166 7.22 21.51 8.86
N MET A 167 6.27 20.85 9.51
CA MET A 167 5.16 21.52 10.18
C MET A 167 5.61 22.05 11.55
N SER A 168 5.20 23.27 11.89
CA SER A 168 5.33 23.76 13.27
C SER A 168 4.23 23.17 14.15
N SER A 169 4.51 22.96 15.44
CA SER A 169 3.54 22.45 16.42
C SER A 169 2.26 23.30 16.49
N LYS A 170 2.37 24.63 16.33
CA LYS A 170 1.23 25.55 16.23
C LYS A 170 0.35 25.28 15.00
N ARG A 171 0.95 24.90 13.86
CA ARG A 171 0.21 24.55 12.63
C ARG A 171 -0.44 23.18 12.74
N GLN A 172 0.18 22.24 13.45
CA GLN A 172 -0.36 20.91 13.73
C GLN A 172 -1.61 20.99 14.61
N LEU A 173 -1.61 21.85 15.64
CA LEU A 173 -2.79 22.13 16.45
C LEU A 173 -3.88 22.85 15.64
N ALA A 174 -3.49 23.72 14.71
CA ALA A 174 -4.42 24.45 13.85
C ALA A 174 -5.07 23.61 12.73
N ILE A 175 -4.65 22.36 12.52
CA ILE A 175 -5.36 21.38 11.68
C ILE A 175 -6.79 21.19 12.18
N PHE A 176 -6.98 21.25 13.50
CA PHE A 176 -8.28 21.19 14.15
C PHE A 176 -9.00 22.55 14.21
N HIS A 177 -8.38 23.64 13.71
CA HIS A 177 -8.91 25.02 13.74
C HIS A 177 -9.10 25.66 12.34
N PHE A 178 -9.35 24.84 11.31
CA PHE A 178 -10.05 25.23 10.07
C PHE A 178 -9.47 26.35 9.17
N ASN A 179 -8.20 26.78 9.33
CA ASN A 179 -7.64 27.91 8.55
C ASN A 179 -6.33 27.63 7.77
N ILE A 180 -5.96 26.37 7.53
CA ILE A 180 -4.72 26.03 6.79
C ILE A 180 -5.03 25.38 5.44
N ARG A 181 -4.26 25.75 4.41
CA ARG A 181 -4.29 25.11 3.08
C ARG A 181 -4.08 23.59 3.20
N PRO A 182 -5.06 22.75 2.82
CA PRO A 182 -5.00 21.29 3.00
C PRO A 182 -3.77 20.61 2.38
N SER A 183 -3.24 21.18 1.28
CA SER A 183 -2.16 20.59 0.48
C SER A 183 -0.79 20.55 1.15
N VAL A 184 -0.46 21.50 2.03
CA VAL A 184 0.84 21.53 2.73
C VAL A 184 0.81 20.62 3.97
N VAL A 185 -0.36 20.52 4.59
CA VAL A 185 -0.58 19.78 5.84
C VAL A 185 -0.59 18.27 5.60
N ALA A 186 -1.16 17.81 4.50
CA ALA A 186 -1.28 16.39 4.20
C ALA A 186 -0.12 15.81 3.37
N CYS A 187 1.02 16.50 3.23
CA CYS A 187 2.11 16.03 2.35
C CYS A 187 2.62 14.63 2.73
N SER A 188 3.00 14.46 4.01
CA SER A 188 3.45 13.16 4.53
C SER A 188 2.33 12.12 4.42
N HIS A 189 1.10 12.49 4.76
CA HIS A 189 -0.07 11.61 4.64
C HIS A 189 -0.25 11.08 3.21
N ASN A 190 -0.15 11.97 2.22
CA ASN A 190 -0.24 11.62 0.80
C ASN A 190 0.92 10.75 0.29
N ARG A 191 2.03 10.62 1.03
CA ARG A 191 3.13 9.75 0.61
C ARG A 191 2.73 8.29 0.56
N ALA A 192 1.83 7.81 1.42
CA ALA A 192 1.47 6.40 1.41
C ALA A 192 0.87 5.95 0.08
N TRP A 193 -0.09 6.68 -0.48
CA TRP A 193 -0.65 6.32 -1.78
C TRP A 193 0.30 6.59 -2.94
N ARG A 194 1.19 7.59 -2.84
CA ARG A 194 2.21 7.85 -3.87
C ARG A 194 3.26 6.75 -3.93
N TYR A 195 3.80 6.34 -2.78
CA TYR A 195 4.73 5.21 -2.70
C TYR A 195 4.07 3.92 -3.19
N TYR A 196 2.81 3.68 -2.80
CA TYR A 196 2.09 2.53 -3.29
C TYR A 196 1.89 2.56 -4.82
N ALA A 197 1.45 3.69 -5.38
CA ALA A 197 1.28 3.86 -6.83
C ALA A 197 2.59 3.62 -7.59
N GLU A 198 3.70 4.15 -7.10
CA GLU A 198 5.02 3.89 -7.67
C GLU A 198 5.43 2.42 -7.53
N SER A 199 5.13 1.78 -6.40
CA SER A 199 5.42 0.35 -6.17
C SER A 199 4.66 -0.56 -7.14
N VAL A 200 3.52 -0.12 -7.68
CA VAL A 200 2.86 -0.89 -8.75
C VAL A 200 3.78 -0.94 -9.96
N ARG A 201 4.34 0.20 -10.38
CA ARG A 201 5.25 0.31 -11.54
C ARG A 201 6.64 -0.28 -11.28
N ASN A 202 7.15 -0.15 -10.06
CA ASN A 202 8.45 -0.66 -9.63
C ASN A 202 8.30 -1.52 -8.37
N PRO A 203 7.90 -2.80 -8.54
CA PRO A 203 7.50 -3.64 -7.41
C PRO A 203 8.62 -3.94 -6.44
N TYR A 204 9.85 -3.99 -6.91
CA TYR A 204 11.02 -4.32 -6.10
C TYR A 204 11.81 -3.07 -5.68
N GLY A 205 11.26 -1.87 -5.95
CA GLY A 205 11.89 -0.58 -5.71
C GLY A 205 11.91 -0.14 -4.24
N PHE A 206 10.96 -0.63 -3.44
CA PHE A 206 10.78 -0.27 -2.04
C PHE A 206 11.19 -1.42 -1.11
N ARG A 207 12.47 -1.75 -1.13
CA ARG A 207 13.03 -2.79 -0.25
C ARG A 207 13.02 -2.32 1.19
N ALA A 208 12.59 -3.18 2.09
CA ALA A 208 12.45 -2.91 3.50
C ALA A 208 13.10 -4.01 4.35
N ILE A 209 13.55 -3.62 5.54
CA ILE A 209 14.23 -4.49 6.50
C ILE A 209 13.33 -4.67 7.71
N LYS A 210 13.15 -5.92 8.15
CA LYS A 210 12.44 -6.20 9.39
C LYS A 210 13.25 -5.65 10.55
N CYS A 211 12.66 -4.75 11.34
CA CYS A 211 13.41 -4.03 12.36
C CYS A 211 12.49 -3.49 13.47
N THR A 212 13.10 -2.91 14.50
CA THR A 212 12.39 -2.08 15.50
C THR A 212 12.62 -0.61 15.19
N GLU A 213 11.70 0.26 15.61
CA GLU A 213 11.84 1.71 15.47
C GLU A 213 13.16 2.21 16.06
N VAL A 214 13.48 1.76 17.29
CA VAL A 214 14.70 2.16 18.00
C VAL A 214 15.95 1.78 17.21
N SER A 215 15.99 0.56 16.67
CA SER A 215 17.10 0.10 15.84
C SER A 215 17.18 0.88 14.53
N PHE A 216 16.05 1.23 13.91
CA PHE A 216 16.01 2.01 12.68
C PHE A 216 16.56 3.42 12.88
N VAL A 217 16.08 4.13 13.90
CA VAL A 217 16.54 5.49 14.22
C VAL A 217 18.04 5.52 14.53
N LYS A 218 18.58 4.47 15.15
CA LYS A 218 20.01 4.35 15.47
C LYS A 218 20.87 3.85 14.29
N GLY A 219 20.28 3.51 13.14
CA GLY A 219 21.00 2.90 12.02
C GLY A 219 21.50 1.48 12.31
N LEU A 220 20.87 0.78 13.24
CA LEU A 220 21.24 -0.56 13.72
C LEU A 220 20.38 -1.68 13.13
N CYS A 221 19.54 -1.38 12.13
CA CYS A 221 18.81 -2.42 11.42
C CYS A 221 19.81 -3.26 10.63
N ILE A 222 20.20 -4.40 11.20
CA ILE A 222 20.88 -5.46 10.47
C ILE A 222 19.82 -6.14 9.61
N SER A 223 20.04 -6.18 8.30
CA SER A 223 19.34 -7.16 7.49
C SER A 223 19.79 -8.55 7.97
N GLU A 224 18.84 -9.44 8.28
CA GLU A 224 19.16 -10.88 8.44
C GLU A 224 19.82 -11.49 7.18
N ILE A 225 19.91 -10.68 6.12
CA ILE A 225 20.62 -10.92 4.87
C ILE A 225 21.87 -10.04 4.93
N GLY A 226 23.03 -10.63 5.22
CA GLY A 226 24.29 -9.90 5.21
C GLY A 226 24.45 -9.10 3.91
N PHE A 227 24.47 -7.77 4.04
CA PHE A 227 24.96 -6.86 3.01
C PHE A 227 26.17 -6.12 3.58
N ASP A 228 26.99 -6.83 4.33
CA ASP A 228 28.41 -6.55 4.33
C ASP A 228 29.03 -7.48 3.28
N GLY A 229 29.94 -6.97 2.46
CA GLY A 229 30.64 -7.80 1.48
C GLY A 229 31.57 -8.85 2.11
N THR A 230 31.25 -9.39 3.30
CA THR A 230 32.11 -10.31 4.05
C THR A 230 31.54 -11.73 4.19
N GLY A 231 30.31 -11.97 3.72
CA GLY A 231 29.87 -13.30 3.30
C GLY A 231 29.94 -14.40 4.37
N THR A 232 29.29 -14.21 5.52
CA THR A 232 29.18 -15.29 6.54
C THR A 232 27.79 -15.49 7.17
N GLY A 233 26.72 -14.92 6.60
CA GLY A 233 25.35 -15.11 7.08
C GLY A 233 24.54 -16.13 6.27
N THR A 234 24.26 -17.29 6.84
CA THR A 234 23.43 -18.36 6.26
C THR A 234 21.92 -18.01 6.31
N ALA A 235 21.40 -17.45 5.21
CA ALA A 235 20.07 -17.70 4.61
C ALA A 235 19.72 -16.58 3.60
N ARG A 236 19.58 -16.95 2.31
CA ARG A 236 19.21 -16.04 1.20
C ARG A 236 17.73 -15.64 1.25
N SER A 237 17.24 -15.07 2.34
CA SER A 237 15.90 -14.47 2.31
C SER A 237 15.96 -13.25 1.38
N ALA A 238 15.03 -13.08 0.44
CA ALA A 238 14.92 -11.82 -0.28
C ALA A 238 14.49 -10.72 0.71
N PRO A 239 14.92 -9.46 0.52
CA PRO A 239 14.46 -8.36 1.37
C PRO A 239 12.93 -8.27 1.31
N ALA A 240 12.30 -7.85 2.41
CA ALA A 240 10.88 -7.53 2.38
C ALA A 240 10.66 -6.38 1.39
N VAL A 241 9.47 -6.31 0.80
CA VAL A 241 9.13 -5.34 -0.22
C VAL A 241 7.85 -4.65 0.21
N MET A 242 7.87 -3.32 0.27
CA MET A 242 6.70 -2.51 0.56
C MET A 242 5.85 -2.31 -0.70
N GLY A 243 4.52 -2.32 -0.54
CA GLY A 243 3.59 -1.95 -1.60
C GLY A 243 3.11 -3.15 -2.43
N PHE A 244 2.96 -2.97 -3.74
CA PHE A 244 2.29 -3.93 -4.63
C PHE A 244 2.77 -5.37 -4.46
N ALA A 245 4.09 -5.60 -4.46
CA ALA A 245 4.68 -6.93 -4.35
C ALA A 245 4.97 -7.40 -2.90
N ALA A 246 4.34 -6.79 -1.89
CA ALA A 246 4.50 -7.25 -0.52
C ALA A 246 4.08 -8.72 -0.37
N ASN A 247 5.01 -9.53 0.15
CA ASN A 247 4.81 -10.97 0.31
C ASN A 247 3.75 -11.24 1.41
N PRO A 248 2.66 -11.96 1.11
CA PRO A 248 1.58 -12.24 2.07
C PRO A 248 1.97 -13.01 3.34
N ASN A 249 3.16 -13.63 3.35
CA ASN A 249 3.70 -14.34 4.49
C ASN A 249 4.50 -13.45 5.45
N LEU A 250 4.72 -12.17 5.10
CA LEU A 250 5.45 -11.23 5.96
C LEU A 250 4.71 -10.99 7.27
N ARG A 251 5.46 -11.00 8.37
CA ARG A 251 4.95 -10.68 9.71
C ARG A 251 5.89 -9.75 10.45
N GLY A 252 5.34 -8.66 10.98
CA GLY A 252 6.04 -7.69 11.83
C GLY A 252 6.21 -6.32 11.18
N GLN A 253 7.18 -5.57 11.71
CA GLN A 253 7.44 -4.19 11.31
C GLN A 253 8.66 -4.12 10.39
N PHE A 254 8.55 -3.33 9.33
CA PHE A 254 9.55 -3.20 8.29
C PHE A 254 9.86 -1.73 8.04
N TYR A 255 11.13 -1.41 7.88
CA TYR A 255 11.61 -0.04 7.73
C TYR A 255 12.44 0.11 6.46
N LEU A 256 12.38 1.29 5.86
CA LEU A 256 13.05 1.62 4.61
C LEU A 256 13.25 3.13 4.49
N GLN A 257 14.09 3.56 3.56
CA GLN A 257 14.25 4.96 3.18
C GLN A 257 13.69 5.19 1.76
N THR A 258 13.28 6.42 1.47
CA THR A 258 12.79 6.84 0.14
C THR A 258 13.40 8.19 -0.26
N ASN A 259 13.39 8.49 -1.56
CA ASN A 259 13.77 9.81 -2.05
C ASN A 259 12.70 10.88 -1.70
N GLY A 260 13.09 12.15 -1.81
CA GLY A 260 12.18 13.29 -1.57
C GLY A 260 11.30 13.66 -2.78
N GLN A 261 11.63 13.18 -3.98
CA GLN A 261 10.86 13.40 -5.21
C GLN A 261 10.78 12.09 -5.99
N GLU A 262 9.89 12.03 -6.98
CA GLU A 262 9.79 10.86 -7.87
C GLU A 262 11.07 10.71 -8.71
N PRO A 263 11.54 9.46 -8.95
CA PRO A 263 11.08 8.23 -8.32
C PRO A 263 11.45 8.17 -6.81
N PHE A 264 10.47 7.85 -5.97
CA PHE A 264 10.65 7.70 -4.53
C PHE A 264 11.41 6.43 -4.16
N ALA A 265 11.27 5.37 -4.95
CA ALA A 265 12.00 4.13 -4.79
C ALA A 265 13.51 4.38 -4.90
N GLN A 266 14.28 3.76 -4.00
CA GLN A 266 15.74 3.86 -4.02
C GLN A 266 16.40 2.84 -4.95
N TYR A 267 15.67 1.79 -5.33
CA TYR A 267 16.16 0.77 -6.24
C TYR A 267 15.49 0.92 -7.60
N PRO A 268 16.25 0.87 -8.71
CA PRO A 268 15.68 0.93 -10.04
C PRO A 268 14.79 -0.30 -10.29
N PRO A 269 13.86 -0.22 -11.26
CA PRO A 269 13.14 -1.40 -11.73
C PRO A 269 14.16 -2.47 -12.12
N VAL A 270 13.98 -3.69 -11.59
CA VAL A 270 14.72 -4.84 -12.11
C VAL A 270 14.20 -5.06 -13.53
N PRO A 271 15.08 -5.15 -14.56
CA PRO A 271 14.64 -5.51 -15.90
C PRO A 271 13.85 -6.82 -15.82
N GLU A 272 12.71 -6.91 -16.50
CA GLU A 272 12.05 -8.21 -16.62
C GLU A 272 13.07 -9.20 -17.21
N PRO A 273 13.12 -10.46 -16.72
CA PRO A 273 13.94 -11.47 -17.35
C PRO A 273 13.55 -11.49 -18.82
N VAL A 274 14.50 -11.18 -19.71
CA VAL A 274 14.30 -11.38 -21.15
C VAL A 274 13.90 -12.85 -21.27
N ALA A 275 12.71 -13.10 -21.83
CA ALA A 275 12.34 -14.45 -22.20
C ALA A 275 13.51 -15.01 -23.00
N TYR A 276 14.01 -16.17 -22.62
CA TYR A 276 14.98 -16.90 -23.41
C TYR A 276 14.24 -17.29 -24.69
N GLU A 277 14.20 -16.39 -25.67
CA GLU A 277 13.79 -16.74 -27.03
C GLU A 277 14.82 -17.77 -27.49
N ASP A 278 14.29 -18.90 -27.93
CA ASP A 278 15.02 -20.02 -28.49
C ASP A 278 16.14 -19.49 -29.40
N TYR A 279 17.39 -19.78 -29.05
CA TYR A 279 18.46 -19.78 -30.03
C TYR A 279 18.05 -20.84 -31.06
N ASN A 280 17.44 -20.39 -32.16
CA ASN A 280 17.12 -21.22 -33.31
C ASN A 280 18.37 -22.01 -33.67
N SER A 281 18.22 -23.32 -33.70
CA SER A 281 19.21 -24.30 -34.14
C SER A 281 19.44 -24.27 -35.66
N GLU A 282 19.52 -23.07 -36.27
CA GLU A 282 19.70 -22.90 -37.72
C GLU A 282 21.10 -22.36 -38.11
N GLU A 283 22.06 -22.30 -37.18
CA GLU A 283 23.43 -21.86 -37.47
C GLU A 283 24.49 -22.96 -37.20
N LEU A 284 24.17 -24.21 -37.56
CA LEU A 284 25.13 -25.32 -37.57
C LEU A 284 25.21 -26.08 -38.92
N GLU A 285 24.71 -25.51 -40.01
CA GLU A 285 24.92 -26.06 -41.37
C GLU A 285 25.98 -25.33 -42.22
N ASP A 286 26.59 -24.24 -41.73
CA ASP A 286 27.56 -23.45 -42.52
C ASP A 286 29.04 -23.55 -42.08
N VAL A 287 29.42 -24.58 -41.31
CA VAL A 287 30.84 -24.82 -40.93
C VAL A 287 31.44 -26.07 -41.58
N GLU A 288 30.82 -26.62 -42.63
CA GLU A 288 31.39 -27.77 -43.37
C GLU A 288 31.94 -27.43 -44.77
N ASN A 289 32.14 -26.14 -45.11
CA ASN A 289 32.60 -25.77 -46.45
C ASN A 289 33.65 -24.65 -46.57
N ILE A 290 34.49 -24.40 -45.56
CA ILE A 290 35.74 -23.64 -45.74
C ILE A 290 36.87 -24.21 -44.86
N LEU A 291 37.77 -24.96 -45.52
CA LEU A 291 39.13 -25.43 -45.12
C LEU A 291 39.25 -26.66 -44.22
#